data_AF-A0A8W8JIB2-F1
#
_entry.id   AF-A0A8W8JIB2-F1
#
_cell.length_a   1.000
_cell.length_b   1.000
_cell.length_c   1.000
_cell.angle_alpha   90.00
_cell.angle_beta   90.00
_cell.angle_gamma   90.00
#
_symmetry.space_group_name_H-M   'P 1'
#
loop_
_entity.id
_entity.type
_entity.pdbx_description
1 polymer ?
#
loop_
_entity_poly.entity_id
_entity_poly.type
_entity_poly.pdbx_seq_one_letter_code
_entity_poly.pdbx_strand_id
1 'polypeptide(L)'
;MTKQYVSSCPLTKTAWNEAAARKNCSAVKQSCTSPDNFVYHCLANSYQNKLIEVCGVRTPITFPVCAEYNEGGNLVQENHFTDCSGYNPPCPNRYPSTDAFKCR
;
A
#
# COMPACT_ATOMS: atom_id res chain seq x y z
N MET A 1 -7.64 1.92 -13.10
CA MET A 1 -7.16 1.31 -11.83
C MET A 1 -7.33 -0.19 -11.89
N THR A 2 -6.33 -0.96 -11.48
CA THR A 2 -6.40 -2.42 -11.36
C THR A 2 -6.47 -2.79 -9.89
N LYS A 3 -7.63 -3.29 -9.42
CA LYS A 3 -7.84 -3.76 -8.04
C LYS A 3 -7.92 -5.27 -8.04
N GLN A 4 -7.13 -5.93 -7.19
CA GLN A 4 -7.15 -7.38 -7.06
C GLN A 4 -7.09 -7.79 -5.58
N TYR A 5 -8.02 -8.62 -5.15
CA TYR A 5 -7.92 -9.25 -3.83
C TYR A 5 -6.89 -10.36 -3.85
N VAL A 6 -6.07 -10.44 -2.81
CA VAL A 6 -5.00 -11.43 -2.68
C VAL A 6 -5.08 -12.10 -1.30
N SER A 7 -4.57 -13.32 -1.20
CA SER A 7 -4.49 -14.04 0.08
C SER A 7 -3.36 -13.53 0.97
N SER A 8 -2.31 -12.94 0.38
CA SER A 8 -1.13 -12.46 1.08
C SER A 8 -0.48 -11.31 0.31
N CYS A 9 0.21 -10.43 1.02
CA CYS A 9 1.07 -9.41 0.41
C CYS A 9 2.54 -9.68 0.71
N PRO A 10 3.46 -9.11 -0.09
CA PRO A 10 4.88 -9.23 0.16
C PRO A 10 5.29 -8.67 1.52
N LEU A 11 6.18 -9.38 2.21
CA LEU A 11 6.73 -9.00 3.53
C LEU A 11 8.20 -8.54 3.46
N THR A 12 8.83 -8.65 2.27
CA THR A 12 10.23 -8.26 2.06
C THR A 12 10.34 -7.29 0.89
N LYS A 13 11.39 -6.47 0.87
CA LYS A 13 11.63 -5.53 -0.23
C LYS A 13 11.77 -6.23 -1.57
N THR A 14 12.45 -7.38 -1.59
CA THR A 14 12.65 -8.19 -2.80
C THR A 14 11.30 -8.67 -3.35
N ALA A 15 10.49 -9.34 -2.52
CA ALA A 15 9.18 -9.82 -2.94
C ALA A 15 8.23 -8.69 -3.34
N TRP A 16 8.34 -7.53 -2.69
CA TRP A 16 7.59 -6.32 -3.04
C TRP A 16 7.97 -5.81 -4.43
N ASN A 17 9.26 -5.69 -4.71
CA ASN A 17 9.76 -5.24 -6.01
C ASN A 17 9.37 -6.21 -7.13
N GLU A 18 9.44 -7.52 -6.89
CA GLU A 18 9.00 -8.53 -7.84
C GLU A 18 7.50 -8.44 -8.12
N ALA A 19 6.68 -8.28 -7.09
CA ALA A 19 5.23 -8.10 -7.25
C ALA A 19 4.90 -6.79 -7.98
N ALA A 20 5.61 -5.71 -7.67
CA ALA A 20 5.50 -4.43 -8.37
C ALA A 20 5.85 -4.55 -9.85
N ALA A 21 6.93 -5.26 -10.19
CA ALA A 21 7.34 -5.53 -11.56
C ALA A 21 6.29 -6.34 -12.32
N ARG A 22 5.72 -7.38 -11.69
CA ARG A 22 4.62 -8.17 -12.28
C ARG A 22 3.36 -7.33 -12.51
N LYS A 23 3.01 -6.44 -11.58
CA LYS A 23 1.82 -5.58 -11.68
C LYS A 23 1.98 -4.48 -12.73
N ASN A 24 3.21 -4.01 -12.94
CA ASN A 24 3.61 -3.04 -13.96
C ASN A 24 2.74 -1.77 -14.00
N CYS A 25 2.68 -1.05 -12.87
CA CYS A 25 1.81 0.13 -12.74
C CYS A 25 2.13 1.27 -13.72
N SER A 26 3.34 1.35 -14.26
CA SER A 26 3.71 2.34 -15.27
C SER A 26 3.00 2.14 -16.62
N ALA A 27 2.54 0.92 -16.91
CA ALA A 27 1.74 0.62 -18.11
C ALA A 27 0.26 1.02 -17.97
N VAL A 28 -0.20 1.37 -16.76
CA VAL A 28 -1.59 1.76 -16.51
C VAL A 28 -1.80 3.20 -16.98
N LYS A 29 -2.67 3.38 -17.98
CA LYS A 29 -3.09 4.70 -18.43
C LYS A 29 -3.95 5.37 -17.36
N GLN A 30 -3.49 6.50 -16.82
CA GLN A 30 -4.19 7.30 -15.81
C GLN A 30 -3.77 8.77 -15.91
N SER A 31 -4.60 9.68 -15.41
CA SER A 31 -4.37 11.13 -15.38
C SER A 31 -4.48 11.72 -13.96
N CYS A 32 -4.54 10.88 -12.94
CA CYS A 32 -4.70 11.24 -11.53
C CYS A 32 -3.41 11.81 -10.92
N THR A 33 -2.23 11.36 -11.37
CA THR A 33 -0.92 11.82 -10.89
C THR A 33 0.17 11.62 -11.94
N SER A 34 1.39 12.09 -11.68
CA SER A 34 2.54 11.79 -12.54
C SER A 34 2.82 10.28 -12.57
N PRO A 35 3.27 9.71 -13.71
CA PRO A 35 3.52 8.27 -13.82
C PRO A 35 4.43 7.72 -12.71
N ASP A 36 5.46 8.46 -12.31
CA ASP A 36 6.41 8.06 -11.26
C ASP A 36 5.80 7.98 -9.85
N ASN A 37 4.67 8.66 -9.63
CA ASN A 37 3.92 8.61 -8.38
C ASN A 37 2.81 7.57 -8.38
N PHE A 38 2.50 6.97 -9.53
CA PHE A 38 1.48 5.92 -9.65
C PHE A 38 2.12 4.53 -9.57
N VAL A 39 2.23 4.04 -8.34
CA VAL A 39 3.08 2.90 -8.00
C VAL A 39 2.28 1.74 -7.42
N TYR A 40 2.98 0.62 -7.29
CA TYR A 40 2.43 -0.61 -6.72
C TYR A 40 2.18 -0.48 -5.21
N HIS A 41 1.05 -1.02 -4.78
CA HIS A 41 0.69 -1.23 -3.37
C HIS A 41 0.07 -2.60 -3.16
N CYS A 42 0.32 -3.18 -1.98
CA CYS A 42 -0.41 -4.32 -1.47
C CYS A 42 -0.75 -4.08 0.01
N LEU A 43 -2.00 -3.71 0.27
CA LEU A 43 -2.45 -3.15 1.54
C LEU A 43 -3.71 -3.85 2.04
N ALA A 44 -3.96 -3.79 3.34
CA ALA A 44 -5.26 -4.16 3.86
C ALA A 44 -6.31 -3.10 3.48
N ASN A 45 -7.57 -3.50 3.36
CA ASN A 45 -8.67 -2.54 3.25
C ASN A 45 -8.93 -1.84 4.60
N SER A 46 -9.83 -0.86 4.60
CA SER A 46 -10.13 -0.08 5.82
C SER A 46 -10.68 -0.89 7.00
N TYR A 47 -11.18 -2.10 6.73
CA TYR A 47 -11.69 -3.02 7.75
C TYR A 47 -10.66 -4.05 8.22
N GLN A 48 -9.43 -4.00 7.69
CA GLN A 48 -8.33 -4.93 8.01
C GLN A 48 -8.66 -6.42 7.75
N ASN A 49 -9.69 -6.72 6.94
CA ASN A 49 -10.17 -8.08 6.73
C ASN A 49 -9.88 -8.65 5.33
N LYS A 50 -9.36 -7.81 4.42
CA LYS A 50 -8.99 -8.20 3.06
C LYS A 50 -7.68 -7.54 2.68
N LEU A 51 -6.87 -8.26 1.92
CA LEU A 51 -5.66 -7.72 1.30
C LEU A 51 -5.91 -7.43 -0.17
N ILE A 52 -5.45 -6.28 -0.62
CA ILE A 52 -5.71 -5.73 -1.93
C ILE A 52 -4.40 -5.30 -2.56
N GLU A 53 -4.13 -5.86 -3.73
CA GLU A 53 -3.07 -5.43 -4.61
C GLU A 53 -3.62 -4.43 -5.64
N VAL A 54 -3.00 -3.25 -5.72
CA VAL A 54 -3.49 -2.13 -6.51
C VAL A 54 -2.35 -1.24 -7.03
N CYS A 55 -2.60 -0.55 -8.13
CA CYS A 55 -1.78 0.60 -8.52
C CYS A 55 -2.45 1.88 -7.99
N GLY A 56 -1.69 2.68 -7.24
CA GLY A 56 -2.21 3.84 -6.55
C GLY A 56 -1.17 4.96 -6.43
N VAL A 57 -1.61 6.10 -5.94
CA VAL A 57 -0.72 7.23 -5.66
C VAL A 57 0.16 6.86 -4.46
N ARG A 58 1.46 7.10 -4.58
CA ARG A 58 2.38 7.04 -3.44
C ARG A 58 1.98 8.09 -2.40
N THR A 59 1.61 7.64 -1.22
CA THR A 59 1.11 8.49 -0.14
C THR A 59 2.12 8.49 1.02
N PRO A 60 2.50 9.65 1.58
CA PRO A 60 3.26 9.69 2.82
C PRO A 60 2.36 9.28 3.99
N ILE A 61 2.78 8.27 4.75
CA ILE A 61 2.21 7.94 6.05
C ILE A 61 3.04 8.72 7.08
N THR A 62 2.37 9.56 7.85
CA THR A 62 2.94 10.57 8.74
C THR A 62 2.62 10.36 10.23
N PHE A 63 1.63 9.52 10.53
CA PHE A 63 1.24 9.09 11.86
C PHE A 63 1.71 7.65 12.14
N PRO A 64 1.78 7.22 13.42
CA PRO A 64 2.17 5.87 13.81
C PRO A 64 1.06 4.82 13.52
N VAL A 65 0.55 4.82 12.29
CA VAL A 65 -0.56 3.99 11.84
C VAL A 65 -0.20 3.25 10.55
N CYS A 66 -0.97 2.22 10.22
CA CYS A 66 -0.77 1.50 8.97
C CYS A 66 -1.32 2.27 7.76
N ALA A 67 -0.72 2.03 6.60
CA ALA A 67 -1.34 2.36 5.32
C ALA A 67 -2.49 1.38 5.01
N GLU A 68 -3.56 1.89 4.41
CA GLU A 68 -4.68 1.11 3.89
C GLU A 68 -4.98 1.45 2.43
N TYR A 69 -5.74 0.57 1.79
CA TYR A 69 -6.50 0.91 0.61
C TYR A 69 -7.97 1.17 0.99
N ASN A 70 -8.39 2.43 0.89
CA ASN A 70 -9.78 2.81 1.08
C ASN A 70 -10.59 2.46 -0.17
N GLU A 71 -11.37 1.39 -0.08
CA GLU A 71 -12.16 0.89 -1.22
C GLU A 71 -13.27 1.85 -1.65
N GLY A 72 -13.84 2.63 -0.73
CA GLY A 72 -14.88 3.62 -1.04
C GLY A 72 -14.31 4.86 -1.73
N GLY A 73 -13.14 5.31 -1.29
CA GLY A 73 -12.41 6.46 -1.88
C GLY A 73 -11.52 6.10 -3.06
N ASN A 74 -11.27 4.81 -3.31
CA ASN A 74 -10.32 4.29 -4.29
C ASN A 74 -8.91 4.89 -4.18
N LEU A 75 -8.40 5.00 -2.95
CA LEU A 75 -7.13 5.66 -2.67
C LEU A 75 -6.34 4.97 -1.57
N VAL A 76 -5.03 5.20 -1.60
CA VAL A 76 -4.09 4.77 -0.55
C VAL A 76 -3.97 5.88 0.47
N GLN A 77 -4.23 5.57 1.73
CA GLN A 77 -4.19 6.53 2.84
C GLN A 77 -3.72 5.89 4.15
N GLU A 78 -3.65 6.71 5.18
CA GLU A 78 -3.44 6.28 6.56
C GLU A 78 -4.73 5.66 7.13
N ASN A 79 -4.61 4.56 7.86
CA ASN A 79 -5.70 3.97 8.63
C ASN A 79 -5.61 4.42 10.08
N HIS A 80 -6.29 5.53 10.42
CA HIS A 80 -6.29 6.06 11.78
C HIS A 80 -6.98 5.17 12.83
N PHE A 81 -7.58 4.05 12.42
CA PHE A 81 -8.17 3.06 13.31
C PHE A 81 -7.25 1.86 13.56
N THR A 82 -6.09 1.78 12.88
CA THR A 82 -5.14 0.68 12.99
C THR A 82 -3.78 1.22 13.42
N ASP A 83 -3.54 1.18 14.72
CA ASP A 83 -2.23 1.47 15.30
C ASP A 83 -1.26 0.33 14.99
N CYS A 84 -0.14 0.67 14.34
CA CYS A 84 0.89 -0.29 13.93
C CYS A 84 2.23 -0.04 14.63
N SER A 85 2.24 0.82 15.65
CA SER A 85 3.39 1.01 16.53
C SER A 85 3.71 -0.23 17.36
N GLY A 86 2.71 -1.11 17.59
CA GLY A 86 2.87 -2.36 18.34
C GLY A 86 3.36 -3.56 17.51
N TYR A 87 3.60 -3.41 16.22
CA TYR A 87 4.08 -4.51 15.37
C TYR A 87 5.53 -4.87 15.70
N ASN A 88 5.99 -6.05 15.25
CA ASN A 88 7.34 -6.51 15.48
C ASN A 88 8.04 -6.90 14.16
N PRO A 89 8.94 -6.05 13.62
CA PRO A 89 9.38 -4.76 14.17
C PRO A 89 8.28 -3.68 14.07
N PRO A 90 8.35 -2.63 14.90
CA PRO A 90 7.38 -1.55 14.85
C PRO A 90 7.49 -0.79 13.53
N CYS A 91 6.35 -0.31 13.05
CA CYS A 91 6.33 0.59 11.90
C CYS A 91 7.14 1.86 12.18
N PRO A 92 7.86 2.39 11.17
CA PRO A 92 8.42 3.74 11.27
C PRO A 92 7.30 4.76 11.51
N ASN A 93 7.55 5.77 12.36
CA ASN A 93 6.59 6.85 12.61
C ASN A 93 6.19 7.61 11.34
N ARG A 94 7.08 7.64 10.34
CA ARG A 94 6.81 8.20 9.01
C ARG A 94 7.44 7.33 7.94
N TYR A 95 6.68 6.97 6.92
CA TYR A 95 7.16 6.17 5.80
C TYR A 95 6.31 6.40 4.55
N PRO A 96 6.86 6.23 3.34
CA PRO A 96 6.04 6.21 2.13
C PRO A 96 5.20 4.93 2.08
N SER A 97 3.97 4.99 1.55
CA SER A 97 3.09 3.81 1.44
C SER A 97 3.66 2.66 0.61
N THR A 98 4.74 2.88 -0.16
CA THR A 98 5.53 1.84 -0.84
C THR A 98 6.38 0.97 0.09
N ASP A 99 6.53 1.40 1.34
CA ASP A 99 7.29 0.70 2.38
C ASP A 99 6.38 0.00 3.40
N ALA A 100 5.06 -0.04 3.14
CA ALA A 100 4.08 -0.68 4.02
C ALA A 100 4.30 -2.19 4.23
N PHE A 101 5.14 -2.86 3.42
CA PHE A 101 5.57 -4.24 3.69
C PHE A 101 6.36 -4.39 5.00
N LYS A 102 6.93 -3.29 5.52
CA LYS A 102 7.62 -3.25 6.82
C LYS A 102 6.65 -3.25 8.02
N CYS A 103 5.36 -3.12 7.75
CA CYS A 103 4.29 -2.84 8.70
C CYS A 103 3.25 -3.95 8.71
N ARG A 104 3.68 -5.20 8.96
CA ARG A 104 2.82 -6.39 8.93
C ARG A 104 3.22 -7.41 9.98
#